data_AF-R5TF64-F1
#
_entry.id   AF-R5TF64-F1
#
_cell.length_a   1.000
_cell.length_b   1.000
_cell.length_c   1.000
_cell.angle_alpha   90.00
_cell.angle_beta   90.00
_cell.angle_gamma   90.00
#
_symmetry.space_group_name_H-M   'P 1'
#
loop_
_entity.id
_entity.type
_entity.pdbx_description
1 polymer ?
#
loop_
_entity_poly.entity_id
_entity_poly.type
_entity_poly.pdbx_seq_one_letter_code
_entity_poly.pdbx_strand_id
1 'polypeptide(L)'
;MMKKRVKQGSAILLAFAVALSVFVLPGVWAASAIDVDRKDCSVEFSVGGEYEELNTNDLSVKLYRVASVDKAGAYTPVSDFSGLDLSALSRENKDSAAKWLERAQAAENMVTANTAVAADPTIKNGKAAVKNLETGLYLVSVEQLVTPNYVYTFTPYLISLPNNYYSGEGTSDAWVYNLTGDNAIGLKPEQQQRTGDLIINKTLKNQNTTFGDKATFVFQIDITNGDKKESKVEALTFDKVGDQSVHLTGLPAGAVVKVTEVYSGASYDLKSDNGVETVIKANDEYSQADAPVAEVSFVNDVNDSTNGGYGVINHFELNDKGLYDIAEVR
;
A
#
# COMPACT_ATOMS: atom_id res chain seq x y z
N MET A 1 -17.16 81.83 -53.89
CA MET A 1 -17.26 83.29 -53.67
C MET A 1 -18.59 83.57 -52.98
N MET A 2 -18.55 84.34 -51.87
CA MET A 2 -19.67 84.77 -50.99
C MET A 2 -20.25 83.68 -50.05
N LYS A 3 -20.49 83.87 -48.74
CA LYS A 3 -20.38 85.00 -47.77
C LYS A 3 -20.40 84.38 -46.34
N LYS A 4 -19.41 84.65 -45.45
CA LYS A 4 -19.46 85.49 -44.21
C LYS A 4 -20.76 85.33 -43.37
N ARG A 5 -20.74 85.16 -42.04
CA ARG A 5 -20.09 86.03 -41.02
C ARG A 5 -20.19 85.43 -39.60
N VAL A 6 -19.16 85.70 -38.79
CA VAL A 6 -18.98 85.43 -37.34
C VAL A 6 -19.76 86.45 -36.48
N LYS A 7 -20.11 86.10 -35.23
CA LYS A 7 -19.97 87.01 -34.06
C LYS A 7 -19.79 86.23 -32.74
N GLN A 8 -18.79 86.68 -31.98
CA GLN A 8 -18.37 86.26 -30.64
C GLN A 8 -19.23 86.91 -29.53
N GLY A 9 -19.17 86.35 -28.32
CA GLY A 9 -19.53 87.00 -27.06
C GLY A 9 -19.33 86.13 -25.81
N SER A 10 -18.23 86.40 -25.08
CA SER A 10 -17.88 86.24 -23.63
C SER A 10 -18.61 85.21 -22.75
N ALA A 11 -17.92 84.24 -22.12
CA ALA A 11 -17.13 84.30 -20.85
C ALA A 11 -18.01 84.60 -19.60
N ILE A 12 -18.06 83.80 -18.53
CA ILE A 12 -16.99 83.56 -17.53
C ILE A 12 -17.40 82.45 -16.51
N LEU A 13 -16.40 81.69 -16.01
CA LEU A 13 -16.30 80.89 -14.76
C LEU A 13 -17.08 79.56 -14.59
N LEU A 14 -16.33 78.46 -14.52
CA LEU A 14 -16.55 77.46 -13.47
C LEU A 14 -15.22 76.87 -12.98
N ALA A 15 -15.08 76.78 -11.66
CA ALA A 15 -13.90 76.43 -10.91
C ALA A 15 -13.60 74.91 -10.89
N PHE A 16 -12.35 74.60 -10.56
CA PHE A 16 -11.79 73.28 -10.29
C PHE A 16 -12.53 72.50 -9.19
N ALA A 17 -12.83 71.22 -9.43
CA ALA A 17 -12.95 70.16 -8.41
C ALA A 17 -12.64 68.76 -9.00
N VAL A 18 -11.40 68.34 -8.80
CA VAL A 18 -10.86 66.99 -8.52
C VAL A 18 -11.64 65.71 -8.92
N ALA A 19 -10.94 64.89 -9.72
CA ALA A 19 -10.86 63.42 -9.77
C ALA A 19 -12.12 62.56 -10.01
N LEU A 20 -12.14 61.91 -11.18
CA LEU A 20 -12.37 60.46 -11.27
C LEU A 20 -11.62 59.94 -12.50
N SER A 21 -10.31 59.73 -12.37
CA SER A 21 -9.59 58.88 -13.32
C SER A 21 -10.13 57.47 -13.17
N VAL A 22 -10.95 57.05 -14.13
CA VAL A 22 -11.29 55.65 -14.33
C VAL A 22 -10.01 54.95 -14.80
N PHE A 23 -9.15 54.60 -13.86
CA PHE A 23 -8.25 53.47 -14.04
C PHE A 23 -9.13 52.24 -13.91
N VAL A 24 -9.59 51.71 -15.05
CA VAL A 24 -9.89 50.29 -15.10
C VAL A 24 -8.54 49.59 -14.99
N LEU A 25 -8.11 49.31 -13.76
CA LEU A 25 -7.01 48.39 -13.55
C LEU A 25 -7.44 47.06 -14.20
N PRO A 26 -6.65 46.48 -15.12
CA PRO A 26 -6.91 45.11 -15.52
C PRO A 26 -6.86 44.28 -14.23
N GLY A 27 -7.99 43.66 -13.90
CA GLY A 27 -8.05 42.69 -12.82
C GLY A 27 -7.19 41.49 -13.21
N VAL A 28 -5.90 41.57 -12.92
CA VAL A 28 -5.02 40.41 -12.87
C VAL A 28 -5.42 39.70 -11.59
N TRP A 29 -6.25 38.66 -11.72
CA TRP A 29 -6.50 37.71 -10.65
C TRP A 29 -5.22 36.88 -10.48
N ALA A 30 -4.25 37.43 -9.76
CA ALA A 30 -3.13 36.67 -9.23
C ALA A 30 -3.49 36.25 -7.80
N ALA A 31 -3.16 35.01 -7.43
CA ALA A 31 -3.24 34.54 -6.05
C ALA A 31 -2.73 35.62 -5.08
N SER A 32 -3.45 35.83 -3.98
CA SER A 32 -2.97 36.71 -2.92
C SER A 32 -1.61 36.23 -2.41
N ALA A 33 -0.79 37.11 -1.83
CA ALA A 33 0.47 36.69 -1.24
C ALA A 33 0.23 35.67 -0.11
N ILE A 34 1.13 34.70 0.05
CA ILE A 34 1.09 33.76 1.18
C ILE A 34 1.34 34.53 2.48
N ASP A 35 0.52 34.26 3.50
CA ASP A 35 0.69 34.74 4.86
C ASP A 35 1.67 33.84 5.61
N VAL A 36 2.96 34.09 5.37
CA VAL A 36 4.08 33.26 5.85
C VAL A 36 4.26 33.28 7.36
N ASP A 37 3.71 34.29 8.05
CA ASP A 37 3.81 34.45 9.50
C ASP A 37 2.81 33.58 10.28
N ARG A 38 1.92 32.87 9.57
CA ARG A 38 0.96 31.94 10.17
C ARG A 38 1.63 30.74 10.82
N LYS A 39 1.09 30.40 11.99
CA LYS A 39 1.47 29.24 12.82
C LYS A 39 0.28 28.39 13.22
N ASP A 40 -0.87 28.62 12.60
CA ASP A 40 -2.14 27.94 12.86
C ASP A 40 -2.52 26.96 11.75
N CYS A 41 -1.58 26.59 10.87
CA CYS A 41 -1.84 25.62 9.82
C CYS A 41 -2.13 24.25 10.43
N SER A 42 -2.91 23.45 9.70
CA SER A 42 -3.30 22.11 10.16
C SER A 42 -3.42 21.12 9.01
N VAL A 43 -3.28 19.84 9.34
CA VAL A 43 -3.45 18.72 8.42
C VAL A 43 -4.19 17.60 9.13
N GLU A 44 -5.20 17.04 8.47
CA GLU A 44 -5.86 15.79 8.85
C GLU A 44 -5.37 14.68 7.93
N PHE A 45 -4.91 13.58 8.50
CA PHE A 45 -4.62 12.33 7.79
C PHE A 45 -5.77 11.37 7.94
N SER A 46 -6.04 10.61 6.89
CA SER A 46 -6.97 9.48 6.91
C SER A 46 -6.44 8.32 6.11
N VAL A 47 -6.72 7.10 6.55
CA VAL A 47 -6.62 5.91 5.71
C VAL A 47 -8.01 5.60 5.15
N GLY A 48 -8.08 5.22 3.88
CA GLY A 48 -9.35 4.87 3.25
C GLY A 48 -10.03 3.68 3.96
N GLY A 49 -11.35 3.56 3.79
CA GLY A 49 -12.13 2.47 4.39
C GLY A 49 -11.89 1.10 3.74
N GLU A 50 -11.10 1.03 2.68
CA GLU A 50 -10.84 -0.21 1.92
C GLU A 50 -9.96 -1.21 2.70
N TYR A 51 -9.18 -0.75 3.68
CA TYR A 51 -8.27 -1.58 4.45
C TYR A 51 -8.73 -1.65 5.92
N GLU A 52 -9.49 -2.68 6.26
CA GLU A 52 -10.04 -2.88 7.62
C GLU A 52 -8.93 -2.89 8.69
N GLU A 53 -7.79 -3.49 8.38
CA GLU A 53 -6.66 -3.59 9.31
C GLU A 53 -6.03 -2.22 9.62
N LEU A 54 -6.01 -1.29 8.67
CA LEU A 54 -5.50 0.07 8.89
C LEU A 54 -6.42 0.92 9.77
N ASN A 55 -7.69 0.52 9.87
CA ASN A 55 -8.66 1.18 10.75
C ASN A 55 -8.62 0.62 12.18
N THR A 56 -7.97 -0.52 12.39
CA THR A 56 -7.91 -1.21 13.70
C THR A 56 -6.51 -1.22 14.33
N ASN A 57 -5.48 -0.86 13.55
CA ASN A 57 -4.10 -0.74 14.01
C ASN A 57 -3.65 0.72 14.02
N ASP A 58 -2.74 1.04 14.93
CA ASP A 58 -2.13 2.36 15.02
C ASP A 58 -1.08 2.54 13.91
N LEU A 59 -1.10 3.67 13.18
CA LEU A 59 -0.05 4.04 12.22
C LEU A 59 0.71 5.26 12.71
N SER A 60 2.04 5.18 12.69
CA SER A 60 2.93 6.27 13.03
C SER A 60 3.22 7.10 11.78
N VAL A 61 2.86 8.38 11.80
CA VAL A 61 3.16 9.34 10.73
C VAL A 61 4.12 10.38 11.29
N LYS A 62 5.20 10.65 10.57
CA LYS A 62 6.15 11.72 10.89
C LYS A 62 6.10 12.79 9.81
N LEU A 63 6.00 14.04 10.26
CA LEU A 63 6.07 15.23 9.44
C LEU A 63 7.38 15.92 9.68
N TYR A 64 8.11 16.16 8.60
CA TYR A 64 9.34 16.96 8.61
C TYR A 64 9.10 18.20 7.77
N ARG A 65 9.31 19.38 8.34
CA ARG A 65 9.29 20.62 7.54
C ARG A 65 10.60 20.66 6.76
N VAL A 66 10.55 20.39 5.46
CA VAL A 66 11.75 20.30 4.61
C VAL A 66 12.14 21.64 4.01
N ALA A 67 11.20 22.57 3.90
CA ALA A 67 11.46 23.91 3.38
C ALA A 67 10.53 24.97 4.00
N SER A 68 11.03 26.19 4.12
CA SER A 68 10.17 27.36 4.29
C SER A 68 9.60 27.81 2.95
N VAL A 69 8.53 28.59 2.98
CA VAL A 69 7.90 29.19 1.79
C VAL A 69 7.87 30.70 1.95
N ASP A 70 8.13 31.45 0.87
CA ASP A 70 8.03 32.90 0.87
C ASP A 70 6.64 33.40 0.40
N LYS A 71 6.44 34.72 0.43
CA LYS A 71 5.16 35.35 0.04
C LYS A 71 4.77 35.09 -1.42
N ALA A 72 5.72 34.72 -2.27
CA ALA A 72 5.52 34.42 -3.69
C ALA A 72 5.35 32.92 -3.96
N GLY A 73 5.48 32.06 -2.94
CA GLY A 73 5.39 30.60 -3.07
C GLY A 73 6.71 29.92 -3.43
N ALA A 74 7.86 30.62 -3.33
CA ALA A 74 9.15 30.00 -3.54
C ALA A 74 9.61 29.27 -2.26
N TYR A 75 10.12 28.04 -2.44
CA TYR A 75 10.59 27.21 -1.33
C TYR A 75 12.10 27.35 -1.12
N THR A 76 12.52 27.41 0.15
CA THR A 76 13.93 27.37 0.56
C THR A 76 14.13 26.23 1.55
N PRO A 77 15.00 25.23 1.25
CA PRO A 77 15.23 24.12 2.16
C PRO A 77 15.72 24.58 3.54
N VAL A 78 15.26 23.92 4.60
CA VAL A 78 15.75 24.16 5.97
C VAL A 78 17.04 23.39 6.24
N SER A 79 17.73 23.67 7.35
CA SER A 79 19.09 23.17 7.65
C SER A 79 19.30 21.68 7.36
N ASP A 80 18.47 20.81 7.94
CA ASP A 80 18.57 19.35 7.80
C ASP A 80 18.36 18.87 6.35
N PHE A 81 17.77 19.71 5.51
CA PHE A 81 17.41 19.45 4.12
C PHE A 81 18.13 20.38 3.14
N SER A 82 19.22 21.05 3.54
CA SER A 82 19.92 22.06 2.72
C SER A 82 20.39 21.59 1.34
N GLY A 83 20.59 20.28 1.15
CA GLY A 83 20.93 19.65 -0.14
C GLY A 83 19.73 19.22 -0.99
N LEU A 84 18.49 19.43 -0.53
CA LEU A 84 17.29 19.01 -1.24
C LEU A 84 17.06 19.91 -2.47
N ASP A 85 17.01 19.30 -3.65
CA ASP A 85 16.74 20.02 -4.89
C ASP A 85 15.25 20.35 -5.04
N LEU A 86 14.92 21.60 -4.74
CA LEU A 86 13.59 22.20 -4.94
C LEU A 86 13.52 23.09 -6.19
N SER A 87 14.59 23.10 -7.00
CA SER A 87 14.55 23.79 -8.29
C SER A 87 13.49 23.12 -9.17
N ALA A 88 12.67 23.94 -9.84
CA ALA A 88 11.45 23.55 -10.57
C ALA A 88 10.13 23.38 -9.78
N LEU A 89 10.07 23.66 -8.48
CA LEU A 89 8.77 23.88 -7.80
C LEU A 89 8.15 25.26 -8.10
N SER A 90 8.73 26.03 -9.03
CA SER A 90 8.16 27.31 -9.45
C SER A 90 6.83 27.10 -10.18
N ARG A 91 5.92 28.06 -10.02
CA ARG A 91 4.58 28.08 -10.62
C ARG A 91 4.55 27.84 -12.15
N GLU A 92 5.68 28.03 -12.81
CA GLU A 92 5.87 27.91 -14.26
C GLU A 92 6.21 26.48 -14.71
N ASN A 93 6.67 25.64 -13.78
CA ASN A 93 7.09 24.28 -14.06
C ASN A 93 5.99 23.29 -13.66
N LYS A 94 5.33 22.71 -14.65
CA LYS A 94 4.43 21.56 -14.47
C LYS A 94 5.26 20.31 -14.24
N ASP A 95 5.89 20.21 -13.07
CA ASP A 95 6.64 19.02 -12.71
C ASP A 95 5.70 17.81 -12.66
N SER A 96 6.17 16.69 -13.21
CA SER A 96 5.42 15.44 -13.19
C SER A 96 5.32 14.89 -11.77
N ALA A 97 4.28 14.09 -11.52
CA ALA A 97 4.15 13.35 -10.26
C ALA A 97 5.42 12.52 -9.92
N ALA A 98 6.13 12.03 -10.95
CA ALA A 98 7.38 11.29 -10.78
C ALA A 98 8.49 12.14 -10.14
N LYS A 99 8.66 13.41 -10.55
CA LYS A 99 9.66 14.30 -9.93
C LYS A 99 9.31 14.66 -8.49
N TRP A 100 8.02 14.80 -8.18
CA TRP A 100 7.57 15.01 -6.81
C TRP A 100 7.89 13.82 -5.91
N LEU A 101 7.70 12.60 -6.44
CA LEU A 101 8.08 11.38 -5.77
C LEU A 101 9.61 11.29 -5.55
N GLU A 102 10.42 11.53 -6.58
CA GLU A 102 11.88 11.53 -6.47
C GLU A 102 12.37 12.50 -5.38
N ARG A 103 11.76 13.69 -5.27
CA ARG A 103 12.10 14.66 -4.22
C ARG A 103 11.65 14.22 -2.84
N ALA A 104 10.48 13.62 -2.71
CA ALA A 104 10.01 13.09 -1.43
C ALA A 104 10.92 11.97 -0.94
N GLN A 105 11.35 11.07 -1.83
CA GLN A 105 12.32 10.03 -1.53
C GLN A 105 13.70 10.60 -1.19
N ALA A 106 14.17 11.62 -1.92
CA ALA A 106 15.41 12.31 -1.61
C ALA A 106 15.36 12.96 -0.21
N ALA A 107 14.24 13.61 0.13
CA ALA A 107 14.03 14.17 1.45
C ALA A 107 14.00 13.08 2.53
N GLU A 108 13.31 11.95 2.29
CA GLU A 108 13.27 10.84 3.25
C GLU A 108 14.65 10.23 3.48
N ASN A 109 15.48 10.10 2.43
CA ASN A 109 16.86 9.63 2.55
C ASN A 109 17.78 10.58 3.34
N MET A 110 17.40 11.86 3.48
CA MET A 110 18.12 12.84 4.31
C MET A 110 17.70 12.78 5.78
N VAL A 111 16.58 12.11 6.11
CA VAL A 111 16.11 11.98 7.50
C VAL A 111 17.08 11.10 8.28
N THR A 112 17.48 11.59 9.45
CA THR A 112 18.30 10.89 10.42
C THR A 112 17.61 10.87 11.78
N ALA A 113 18.14 10.12 12.74
CA ALA A 113 17.63 10.10 14.11
C ALA A 113 17.63 11.49 14.81
N ASN A 114 18.41 12.44 14.31
CA ASN A 114 18.52 13.80 14.88
C ASN A 114 17.70 14.85 14.11
N THR A 115 17.06 14.46 12.99
CA THR A 115 16.29 15.40 12.17
C THR A 115 15.08 15.92 12.94
N ALA A 116 14.86 17.23 12.91
CA ALA A 116 13.77 17.86 13.65
C ALA A 116 12.39 17.41 13.12
N VAL A 117 11.61 16.75 13.96
CA VAL A 117 10.23 16.34 13.66
C VAL A 117 9.31 17.53 13.93
N ALA A 118 8.54 17.94 12.93
CA ALA A 118 7.56 19.01 13.08
C ALA A 118 6.28 18.52 13.79
N ALA A 119 5.87 17.28 13.51
CA ALA A 119 4.80 16.59 14.22
C ALA A 119 4.88 15.08 13.95
N ASP A 120 4.39 14.28 14.88
CA ASP A 120 4.41 12.81 14.86
C ASP A 120 3.05 12.20 15.25
N PRO A 121 1.96 12.52 14.52
CA PRO A 121 0.65 11.99 14.88
C PRO A 121 0.60 10.47 14.72
N THR A 122 -0.06 9.82 15.67
CA THR A 122 -0.52 8.44 15.52
C THR A 122 -1.95 8.43 14.95
N ILE A 123 -2.16 7.81 13.81
CA ILE A 123 -3.49 7.54 13.26
C ILE A 123 -4.14 6.45 14.10
N LYS A 124 -5.32 6.77 14.64
CA LYS A 124 -6.15 5.84 15.40
C LYS A 124 -7.54 5.81 14.80
N ASN A 125 -8.12 4.61 14.66
CA ASN A 125 -9.43 4.44 14.02
C ASN A 125 -9.51 5.14 12.66
N GLY A 126 -8.42 5.04 11.90
CA GLY A 126 -8.31 5.55 10.55
C GLY A 126 -8.07 7.04 10.38
N LYS A 127 -7.95 7.85 11.44
CA LYS A 127 -7.68 9.30 11.34
C LYS A 127 -6.69 9.86 12.36
N ALA A 128 -6.03 10.96 12.00
CA ALA A 128 -5.33 11.85 12.94
C ALA A 128 -5.31 13.30 12.44
N ALA A 129 -5.26 14.27 13.34
CA ALA A 129 -5.14 15.68 12.98
C ALA A 129 -3.97 16.33 13.72
N VAL A 130 -3.21 17.15 12.99
CA VAL A 130 -2.11 17.96 13.51
C VAL A 130 -2.47 19.43 13.33
N LYS A 131 -2.19 20.25 14.35
CA LYS A 131 -2.44 21.69 14.36
C LYS A 131 -1.18 22.44 14.72
N ASN A 132 -1.25 23.76 14.60
CA ASN A 132 -0.18 24.69 14.96
C ASN A 132 1.11 24.52 14.14
N LEU A 133 0.96 24.17 12.86
CA LEU A 133 2.05 24.06 11.92
C LEU A 133 2.38 25.45 11.32
N GLU A 134 3.67 25.68 11.06
CA GLU A 134 4.13 26.84 10.31
C GLU A 134 3.86 26.67 8.81
N THR A 135 3.95 27.76 8.05
CA THR A 135 3.93 27.66 6.59
C THR A 135 5.23 27.02 6.07
N GLY A 136 5.13 26.19 5.03
CA GLY A 136 6.28 25.53 4.41
C GLY A 136 5.91 24.29 3.62
N LEU A 137 6.95 23.59 3.18
CA LEU A 137 6.85 22.28 2.54
C LEU A 137 7.16 21.20 3.57
N TYR A 138 6.34 20.16 3.60
CA TYR A 138 6.42 19.08 4.57
C TYR A 138 6.57 17.74 3.86
N LEU A 139 7.54 16.94 4.30
CA LEU A 139 7.62 15.51 4.00
C LEU A 139 6.69 14.77 4.95
N VAL A 140 5.80 13.96 4.37
CA VAL A 140 5.01 12.97 5.09
C VAL A 140 5.68 11.62 4.94
N SER A 141 6.12 11.06 6.06
CA SER A 141 6.73 9.74 6.18
C SER A 141 5.85 8.89 7.08
N VAL A 142 5.52 7.67 6.66
CA VAL A 142 4.65 6.77 7.42
C VAL A 142 5.41 5.48 7.65
N GLU A 143 5.45 5.00 8.89
CA GLU A 143 6.14 3.75 9.20
C GLU A 143 5.39 2.55 8.61
N GLN A 144 6.16 1.56 8.14
CA GLN A 144 5.59 0.30 7.67
C GLN A 144 4.77 -0.35 8.78
N LEU A 145 3.60 -0.88 8.43
CA LEU A 145 2.78 -1.67 9.34
C LEU A 145 2.82 -3.13 8.94
N VAL A 146 3.24 -3.98 9.87
CA VAL A 146 3.18 -5.44 9.73
C VAL A 146 1.99 -5.96 10.55
N THR A 147 1.04 -6.61 9.88
CA THR A 147 -0.10 -7.28 10.50
C THR A 147 0.10 -8.80 10.43
N PRO A 148 -0.77 -9.62 11.05
CA PRO A 148 -0.67 -11.07 10.95
C PRO A 148 -0.68 -11.61 9.51
N ASN A 149 -1.42 -10.96 8.60
CA ASN A 149 -1.66 -11.46 7.25
C ASN A 149 -1.09 -10.57 6.14
N TYR A 150 -0.78 -9.30 6.43
CA TYR A 150 -0.34 -8.34 5.42
C TYR A 150 0.81 -7.46 5.92
N VAL A 151 1.55 -6.90 4.97
CA VAL A 151 2.46 -5.78 5.20
C VAL A 151 1.94 -4.58 4.42
N TYR A 152 1.87 -3.43 5.07
CA TYR A 152 1.51 -2.17 4.45
C TYR A 152 2.73 -1.27 4.42
N THR A 153 3.13 -0.88 3.21
CA THR A 153 4.17 0.12 2.99
C THR A 153 3.54 1.41 2.48
N PHE A 154 4.23 2.52 2.66
CA PHE A 154 3.72 3.84 2.29
C PHE A 154 4.81 4.56 1.52
N THR A 155 4.46 5.03 0.33
CA THR A 155 5.37 5.87 -0.46
C THR A 155 5.40 7.28 0.15
N PRO A 156 6.58 7.86 0.44
CA PRO A 156 6.67 9.23 0.95
C PRO A 156 6.16 10.24 -0.07
N TYR A 157 5.66 11.37 0.41
CA TYR A 157 5.26 12.48 -0.44
C TYR A 157 5.38 13.81 0.28
N LEU A 158 5.36 14.89 -0.51
CA LEU A 158 5.45 16.26 -0.03
C LEU A 158 4.06 16.90 -0.02
N ILE A 159 3.76 17.68 1.02
CA ILE A 159 2.57 18.53 1.12
C ILE A 159 2.98 19.98 1.39
N SER A 160 2.27 20.93 0.80
CA SER A 160 2.48 22.36 1.02
C SER A 160 1.46 22.92 2.01
N LEU A 161 1.93 23.71 2.98
CA LEU A 161 1.10 24.54 3.85
C LEU A 161 1.48 26.02 3.67
N PRO A 162 0.60 26.88 3.13
CA PRO A 162 -0.70 26.53 2.55
C PRO A 162 -0.60 25.76 1.22
N ASN A 163 -1.70 25.12 0.84
CA ASN A 163 -1.89 24.57 -0.50
C ASN A 163 -2.78 25.50 -1.35
N ASN A 164 -2.82 25.29 -2.65
CA ASN A 164 -3.71 25.98 -3.58
C ASN A 164 -4.28 24.96 -4.57
N TYR A 165 -5.61 24.92 -4.67
CA TYR A 165 -6.33 23.96 -5.51
C TYR A 165 -6.81 24.57 -6.84
N TYR A 166 -6.20 25.68 -7.25
CA TYR A 166 -6.50 26.30 -8.53
C TYR A 166 -6.14 25.33 -9.66
N SER A 167 -7.14 24.98 -10.46
CA SER A 167 -6.98 24.10 -11.62
C SER A 167 -7.51 24.75 -12.91
N GLY A 168 -7.89 26.03 -12.84
CA GLY A 168 -8.36 26.80 -13.99
C GLY A 168 -9.61 27.63 -13.70
N GLU A 169 -10.24 28.10 -14.77
CA GLU A 169 -11.43 28.95 -14.70
C GLU A 169 -12.57 28.28 -13.92
N GLY A 170 -13.15 29.01 -12.96
CA GLY A 170 -14.20 28.49 -12.07
C GLY A 170 -13.70 27.81 -10.78
N THR A 171 -12.39 27.70 -10.56
CA THR A 171 -11.82 27.19 -9.30
C THR A 171 -11.23 28.31 -8.45
N SER A 172 -11.27 28.13 -7.13
CA SER A 172 -10.75 29.10 -6.17
C SER A 172 -9.23 29.18 -6.24
N ASP A 173 -8.69 30.40 -6.34
CA ASP A 173 -7.26 30.68 -6.22
C ASP A 173 -6.86 31.08 -4.77
N ALA A 174 -7.69 30.70 -3.79
CA ALA A 174 -7.43 30.97 -2.38
C ALA A 174 -6.44 29.96 -1.79
N TRP A 175 -5.51 30.46 -0.98
CA TRP A 175 -4.63 29.64 -0.16
C TRP A 175 -5.40 28.89 0.93
N VAL A 176 -5.18 27.58 1.01
CA VAL A 176 -5.75 26.69 2.01
C VAL A 176 -4.66 26.33 3.03
N TYR A 177 -4.72 26.95 4.21
CA TYR A 177 -3.78 26.73 5.32
C TYR A 177 -4.12 25.49 6.16
N ASN A 178 -5.35 24.97 6.02
CA ASN A 178 -5.87 23.86 6.81
C ASN A 178 -6.33 22.75 5.87
N LEU A 179 -5.51 21.70 5.75
CA LEU A 179 -5.78 20.51 4.94
C LEU A 179 -6.61 19.53 5.76
N THR A 180 -7.87 19.89 6.02
CA THR A 180 -8.80 19.17 6.89
C THR A 180 -10.15 18.95 6.20
N GLY A 181 -10.97 18.01 6.70
CA GLY A 181 -12.28 17.71 6.11
C GLY A 181 -12.14 17.25 4.65
N ASP A 182 -12.79 17.93 3.72
CA ASP A 182 -12.72 17.60 2.29
C ASP A 182 -11.31 17.78 1.69
N ASN A 183 -10.44 18.56 2.36
CA ASN A 183 -9.03 18.76 1.98
C ASN A 183 -8.07 17.87 2.78
N ALA A 184 -8.58 16.92 3.56
CA ALA A 184 -7.74 15.98 4.33
C ALA A 184 -6.86 15.14 3.40
N ILE A 185 -5.73 14.73 3.93
CA ILE A 185 -4.73 13.94 3.22
C ILE A 185 -5.05 12.46 3.41
N GLY A 186 -5.44 11.81 2.31
CA GLY A 186 -5.59 10.35 2.27
C GLY A 186 -4.23 9.67 2.13
N LEU A 187 -3.87 8.84 3.11
CA LEU A 187 -2.73 7.94 2.99
C LEU A 187 -3.03 6.84 1.98
N LYS A 188 -2.05 6.55 1.13
CA LYS A 188 -2.13 5.52 0.09
C LYS A 188 -1.15 4.39 0.41
N PRO A 189 -1.59 3.37 1.15
CA PRO A 189 -0.77 2.21 1.41
C PRO A 189 -0.61 1.35 0.15
N GLU A 190 0.51 0.66 0.04
CA GLU A 190 0.64 -0.55 -0.77
C GLU A 190 0.53 -1.76 0.16
N GLN A 191 -0.40 -2.66 -0.13
CA GLN A 191 -0.68 -3.86 0.66
C GLN A 191 -0.02 -5.08 0.00
N GLN A 192 0.79 -5.79 0.77
CA GLN A 192 1.42 -7.03 0.36
C GLN A 192 0.92 -8.19 1.25
N GLN A 193 0.45 -9.26 0.61
CA GLN A 193 0.07 -10.50 1.28
C GLN A 193 1.31 -11.16 1.89
N ARG A 194 1.28 -11.41 3.20
CA ARG A 194 2.29 -12.23 3.89
C ARG A 194 2.08 -13.69 3.56
N THR A 195 3.13 -14.48 3.69
CA THR A 195 3.09 -15.90 3.36
C THR A 195 3.53 -16.76 4.52
N GLY A 196 3.07 -18.01 4.53
CA GLY A 196 3.75 -19.04 5.27
C GLY A 196 3.53 -20.45 4.79
N ASP A 197 4.00 -21.38 5.60
CA ASP A 197 4.18 -22.76 5.18
C ASP A 197 3.12 -23.71 5.76
N LEU A 198 2.94 -24.84 5.09
CA LEU A 198 2.14 -25.98 5.52
C LEU A 198 2.99 -27.24 5.50
N ILE A 199 3.00 -27.97 6.61
CA ILE A 199 3.59 -29.31 6.71
C ILE A 199 2.48 -30.34 6.82
N ILE A 200 2.49 -31.31 5.91
CA ILE A 200 1.60 -32.47 5.96
C ILE A 200 2.45 -33.65 6.42
N ASN A 201 2.29 -34.03 7.69
CA ASN A 201 2.98 -35.18 8.27
C ASN A 201 2.21 -36.46 7.95
N LYS A 202 2.94 -37.52 7.60
CA LYS A 202 2.37 -38.82 7.29
C LYS A 202 3.14 -39.92 8.01
N THR A 203 2.42 -40.75 8.75
CA THR A 203 2.96 -41.94 9.41
C THR A 203 2.38 -43.20 8.76
N LEU A 204 3.25 -44.12 8.35
CA LEU A 204 2.89 -45.48 7.95
C LEU A 204 3.30 -46.46 9.05
N LYS A 205 2.31 -47.05 9.73
CA LYS A 205 2.55 -47.95 10.89
C LYS A 205 3.11 -49.30 10.50
N ASN A 206 2.46 -49.96 9.54
CA ASN A 206 2.85 -51.26 9.03
C ASN A 206 2.87 -51.24 7.50
N GLN A 207 3.57 -52.18 6.89
CA GLN A 207 3.69 -52.27 5.44
C GLN A 207 3.35 -53.69 4.97
N ASN A 208 2.55 -53.80 3.91
CA ASN A 208 2.29 -55.07 3.26
C ASN A 208 3.37 -55.32 2.20
N THR A 209 4.39 -56.11 2.52
CA THR A 209 5.48 -56.44 1.60
C THR A 209 5.19 -57.62 0.67
N THR A 210 4.02 -58.27 0.82
CA THR A 210 3.69 -59.49 0.06
C THR A 210 3.22 -59.17 -1.36
N PHE A 211 2.51 -58.05 -1.55
CA PHE A 211 1.89 -57.68 -2.82
C PHE A 211 2.42 -56.37 -3.42
N GLY A 212 3.43 -55.75 -2.78
CA GLY A 212 4.14 -54.56 -3.27
C GLY A 212 5.11 -54.08 -2.20
N ASP A 213 6.23 -53.47 -2.58
CA ASP A 213 7.22 -52.92 -1.64
C ASP A 213 7.06 -51.40 -1.43
N LYS A 214 6.03 -50.81 -2.04
CA LYS A 214 5.77 -49.37 -2.00
C LYS A 214 4.31 -49.07 -1.72
N ALA A 215 4.06 -48.02 -0.93
CA ALA A 215 2.72 -47.50 -0.64
C ALA A 215 2.66 -46.01 -0.98
N THR A 216 1.75 -45.62 -1.88
CA THR A 216 1.54 -44.22 -2.25
C THR A 216 0.27 -43.68 -1.62
N PHE A 217 0.37 -42.51 -0.99
CA PHE A 217 -0.74 -41.76 -0.40
C PHE A 217 -0.88 -40.43 -1.12
N VAL A 218 -2.11 -40.02 -1.45
CA VAL A 218 -2.40 -38.78 -2.18
C VAL A 218 -3.26 -37.87 -1.33
N PHE A 219 -2.84 -36.62 -1.22
CA PHE A 219 -3.50 -35.55 -0.48
C PHE A 219 -4.02 -34.50 -1.44
N GLN A 220 -5.31 -34.19 -1.34
CA GLN A 220 -5.88 -32.98 -1.91
C GLN A 220 -5.82 -31.86 -0.87
N ILE A 221 -5.35 -30.70 -1.29
CA ILE A 221 -5.11 -29.53 -0.45
C ILE A 221 -5.95 -28.38 -1.02
N ASP A 222 -7.07 -28.10 -0.38
CA ASP A 222 -7.97 -27.01 -0.78
C ASP A 222 -7.65 -25.76 0.05
N ILE A 223 -7.25 -24.69 -0.61
CA ILE A 223 -6.81 -23.43 -0.01
C ILE A 223 -7.86 -22.36 -0.30
N THR A 224 -8.34 -21.69 0.75
CA THR A 224 -9.29 -20.58 0.64
C THR A 224 -8.71 -19.32 1.29
N ASN A 225 -8.60 -18.24 0.52
CA ASN A 225 -8.19 -16.92 0.99
C ASN A 225 -9.18 -15.86 0.50
N GLY A 226 -10.13 -15.46 1.37
CA GLY A 226 -11.28 -14.66 0.97
C GLY A 226 -12.08 -15.35 -0.13
N ASP A 227 -12.29 -14.66 -1.25
CA ASP A 227 -13.00 -15.22 -2.42
C ASP A 227 -12.12 -16.11 -3.31
N LYS A 228 -10.79 -16.11 -3.11
CA LYS A 228 -9.86 -16.91 -3.90
C LYS A 228 -9.83 -18.34 -3.38
N LYS A 229 -9.97 -19.30 -4.29
CA LYS A 229 -9.89 -20.74 -4.02
C LYS A 229 -8.88 -21.38 -4.95
N GLU A 230 -8.04 -22.23 -4.40
CA GLU A 230 -7.04 -23.01 -5.12
C GLU A 230 -7.05 -24.44 -4.58
N SER A 231 -6.82 -25.43 -5.45
CA SER A 231 -6.66 -26.82 -5.04
C SER A 231 -5.33 -27.35 -5.57
N LYS A 232 -4.57 -28.01 -4.70
CA LYS A 232 -3.31 -28.69 -5.04
C LYS A 232 -3.44 -30.17 -4.71
N VAL A 233 -2.62 -30.98 -5.36
CA VAL A 233 -2.51 -32.42 -5.08
C VAL A 233 -1.06 -32.74 -4.84
N GLU A 234 -0.79 -33.40 -3.72
CA GLU A 234 0.53 -33.85 -3.33
C GLU A 234 0.48 -35.33 -3.00
N ALA A 235 1.61 -36.03 -3.11
CA ALA A 235 1.65 -37.45 -2.80
C ALA A 235 2.99 -37.86 -2.19
N LEU A 236 2.93 -38.89 -1.34
CA LEU A 236 4.07 -39.50 -0.68
C LEU A 236 4.10 -40.98 -1.00
N THR A 237 5.29 -41.49 -1.35
CA THR A 237 5.53 -42.92 -1.55
C THR A 237 6.51 -43.43 -0.51
N PHE A 238 6.04 -44.37 0.31
CA PHE A 238 6.82 -45.06 1.33
C PHE A 238 7.36 -46.37 0.76
N ASP A 239 8.66 -46.59 0.90
CA ASP A 239 9.34 -47.86 0.64
C ASP A 239 9.50 -48.72 1.92
N LYS A 240 9.27 -48.11 3.09
CA LYS A 240 9.30 -48.74 4.41
C LYS A 240 8.34 -48.04 5.37
N VAL A 241 8.04 -48.68 6.50
CA VAL A 241 7.32 -48.05 7.62
C VAL A 241 8.07 -46.84 8.19
N GLY A 242 7.35 -45.88 8.75
CA GLY A 242 7.93 -44.69 9.37
C GLY A 242 7.17 -43.41 9.04
N ASP A 243 7.89 -42.29 9.09
CA ASP A 243 7.34 -40.95 8.89
C ASP A 243 7.93 -40.26 7.66
N GLN A 244 7.10 -39.58 6.89
CA GLN A 244 7.49 -38.65 5.83
C GLN A 244 6.59 -37.42 5.87
N SER A 245 7.00 -36.34 5.20
CA SER A 245 6.26 -35.10 5.16
C SER A 245 6.26 -34.47 3.78
N VAL A 246 5.18 -33.76 3.46
CA VAL A 246 5.13 -32.80 2.35
C VAL A 246 5.28 -31.40 2.95
N HIS A 247 6.11 -30.58 2.33
CA HIS A 247 6.35 -29.19 2.72
C HIS A 247 5.89 -28.27 1.61
N LEU A 248 4.82 -27.51 1.85
CA LEU A 248 4.34 -26.47 0.96
C LEU A 248 4.77 -25.12 1.51
N THR A 249 5.38 -24.29 0.67
CA THR A 249 5.85 -22.96 1.05
C THR A 249 5.10 -21.87 0.30
N GLY A 250 5.13 -20.65 0.86
CA GLY A 250 4.60 -19.47 0.16
C GLY A 250 3.08 -19.43 0.07
N LEU A 251 2.36 -20.11 0.97
CA LEU A 251 0.89 -20.05 1.01
C LEU A 251 0.43 -18.73 1.65
N PRO A 252 -0.70 -18.13 1.24
CA PRO A 252 -1.14 -16.87 1.81
C PRO A 252 -1.44 -16.97 3.31
N ALA A 253 -0.82 -16.13 4.13
CA ALA A 253 -1.10 -16.04 5.55
C ALA A 253 -2.57 -15.65 5.80
N GLY A 254 -3.21 -16.34 6.74
CA GLY A 254 -4.65 -16.22 7.00
C GLY A 254 -5.52 -17.12 6.12
N ALA A 255 -4.97 -17.78 5.09
CA ALA A 255 -5.72 -18.75 4.29
C ALA A 255 -6.14 -19.95 5.14
N VAL A 256 -7.39 -20.39 4.97
CA VAL A 256 -7.89 -21.66 5.50
C VAL A 256 -7.51 -22.76 4.53
N VAL A 257 -6.84 -23.79 5.02
CA VAL A 257 -6.44 -24.95 4.22
C VAL A 257 -7.09 -26.20 4.76
N LYS A 258 -7.74 -26.95 3.88
CA LYS A 258 -8.28 -28.27 4.16
C LYS A 258 -7.45 -29.32 3.44
N VAL A 259 -6.88 -30.25 4.19
CA VAL A 259 -6.12 -31.36 3.65
C VAL A 259 -6.94 -32.64 3.78
N THR A 260 -7.17 -33.30 2.64
CA THR A 260 -7.91 -34.56 2.57
C THR A 260 -7.02 -35.63 1.96
N GLU A 261 -6.83 -36.75 2.64
CA GLU A 261 -6.27 -37.93 2.00
C GLU A 261 -7.33 -38.56 1.10
N VAL A 262 -7.14 -38.41 -0.20
CA VAL A 262 -8.08 -38.87 -1.25
C VAL A 262 -7.73 -40.26 -1.77
N TYR A 263 -6.50 -40.72 -1.52
CA TYR A 263 -6.07 -42.09 -1.82
C TYR A 263 -5.11 -42.60 -0.77
N SER A 264 -5.46 -43.73 -0.16
CA SER A 264 -4.70 -44.35 0.92
C SER A 264 -3.71 -45.42 0.46
N GLY A 265 -3.59 -45.72 -0.84
CA GLY A 265 -2.77 -46.83 -1.32
C GLY A 265 -3.52 -48.17 -1.33
N ALA A 266 -3.07 -49.09 -2.18
CA ALA A 266 -3.61 -50.44 -2.22
C ALA A 266 -3.21 -51.20 -0.94
N SER A 267 -4.18 -51.80 -0.25
CA SER A 267 -3.99 -52.51 1.03
C SER A 267 -3.76 -51.67 2.29
N TYR A 268 -4.18 -50.41 2.30
CA TYR A 268 -4.08 -49.54 3.48
C TYR A 268 -5.37 -48.77 3.74
N ASP A 269 -5.64 -48.52 5.03
CA ASP A 269 -6.70 -47.62 5.46
C ASP A 269 -6.12 -46.43 6.22
N LEU A 270 -6.77 -45.28 6.06
CA LEU A 270 -6.58 -44.14 6.93
C LEU A 270 -7.12 -44.45 8.34
N LYS A 271 -6.28 -44.20 9.36
CA LYS A 271 -6.59 -44.43 10.78
C LYS A 271 -6.66 -43.13 11.61
N SER A 272 -6.29 -41.99 11.04
CA SER A 272 -6.52 -40.66 11.60
C SER A 272 -7.77 -40.00 11.02
N ASP A 273 -8.09 -38.80 11.49
CA ASP A 273 -9.15 -37.99 10.89
C ASP A 273 -8.80 -37.64 9.43
N ASN A 274 -9.85 -37.50 8.60
CA ASN A 274 -9.72 -37.07 7.21
C ASN A 274 -10.34 -35.67 7.02
N GLY A 275 -9.84 -34.92 6.04
CA GLY A 275 -10.35 -33.58 5.74
C GLY A 275 -10.05 -32.58 6.87
N VAL A 276 -8.83 -32.60 7.38
CA VAL A 276 -8.38 -31.76 8.51
C VAL A 276 -8.16 -30.32 8.02
N GLU A 277 -8.65 -29.35 8.79
CA GLU A 277 -8.49 -27.93 8.48
C GLU A 277 -7.45 -27.26 9.38
N THR A 278 -6.71 -26.31 8.80
CA THR A 278 -5.76 -25.44 9.50
C THR A 278 -5.74 -24.05 8.85
N VAL A 279 -5.09 -23.08 9.51
CA VAL A 279 -4.94 -21.73 8.99
C VAL A 279 -3.46 -21.41 8.85
N ILE A 280 -3.06 -20.96 7.67
CA ILE A 280 -1.66 -20.57 7.42
C ILE A 280 -1.29 -19.38 8.29
N LYS A 281 -0.18 -19.51 9.01
CA LYS A 281 0.44 -18.44 9.79
C LYS A 281 1.64 -17.91 9.01
N ALA A 282 1.85 -16.60 9.06
CA ALA A 282 3.03 -16.02 8.42
C ALA A 282 4.31 -16.49 9.13
N ASN A 283 5.25 -17.06 8.37
CA ASN A 283 6.61 -17.40 8.82
C ASN A 283 7.66 -16.83 7.83
N ASP A 284 7.37 -15.65 7.29
CA ASP A 284 8.21 -14.90 6.35
C ASP A 284 9.28 -14.04 7.05
N GLU A 285 9.97 -13.18 6.30
CA GLU A 285 11.04 -12.30 6.80
C GLU A 285 10.60 -11.30 7.87
N TYR A 286 9.30 -11.07 8.04
CA TYR A 286 8.75 -10.20 9.08
C TYR A 286 8.35 -10.97 10.35
N SER A 287 8.54 -12.29 10.36
CA SER A 287 8.23 -13.15 11.50
C SER A 287 9.44 -13.38 12.42
N GLN A 288 9.15 -13.78 13.66
CA GLN A 288 10.19 -14.24 14.59
C GLN A 288 10.79 -15.56 14.08
N ALA A 289 12.05 -15.85 14.45
CA ALA A 289 12.78 -17.01 13.97
C ALA A 289 12.12 -18.36 14.32
N ASP A 290 11.28 -18.40 15.34
CA ASP A 290 10.52 -19.56 15.83
C ASP A 290 9.02 -19.47 15.50
N ALA A 291 8.64 -18.66 14.50
CA ALA A 291 7.25 -18.51 14.12
C ALA A 291 6.60 -19.87 13.78
N PRO A 292 5.37 -20.10 14.26
CA PRO A 292 4.71 -21.38 14.11
C PRO A 292 4.40 -21.66 12.64
N VAL A 293 4.57 -22.93 12.25
CA VAL A 293 4.19 -23.43 10.93
C VAL A 293 2.83 -24.14 11.06
N ALA A 294 1.98 -24.03 10.03
CA ALA A 294 0.74 -24.78 10.02
C ALA A 294 1.04 -26.26 9.75
N GLU A 295 0.51 -27.15 10.58
CA GLU A 295 0.77 -28.59 10.45
C GLU A 295 -0.51 -29.40 10.52
N VAL A 296 -0.58 -30.47 9.73
CA VAL A 296 -1.62 -31.51 9.79
C VAL A 296 -0.96 -32.88 9.75
N SER A 297 -1.61 -33.92 10.27
CA SER A 297 -1.03 -35.25 10.38
C SER A 297 -2.00 -36.35 9.98
N PHE A 298 -1.50 -37.30 9.18
CA PHE A 298 -2.24 -38.46 8.71
C PHE A 298 -1.54 -39.76 9.12
N VAL A 299 -2.31 -40.78 9.51
CA VAL A 299 -1.76 -42.07 9.94
C VAL A 299 -2.45 -43.19 9.19
N ASN A 300 -1.68 -44.02 8.49
CA ASN A 300 -2.22 -45.21 7.82
C ASN A 300 -1.65 -46.50 8.38
N ASP A 301 -2.45 -47.54 8.21
CA ASP A 301 -2.09 -48.91 8.56
C ASP A 301 -2.60 -49.88 7.49
N VAL A 302 -1.99 -51.06 7.44
CA VAL A 302 -2.42 -52.13 6.54
C VAL A 302 -3.86 -52.54 6.82
N ASN A 303 -4.59 -52.89 5.77
CA ASN A 303 -5.88 -53.54 5.87
C ASN A 303 -5.80 -54.99 5.38
N ASP A 304 -6.92 -55.72 5.44
CA ASP A 304 -6.97 -57.15 5.12
C ASP A 304 -6.99 -57.45 3.61
N SER A 305 -6.87 -56.45 2.74
CA SER A 305 -6.91 -56.67 1.29
C SER A 305 -5.57 -57.13 0.72
N THR A 306 -5.63 -57.92 -0.34
CA THR A 306 -4.45 -58.50 -1.02
C THR A 306 -4.10 -57.79 -2.32
N ASN A 307 -4.50 -56.52 -2.46
CA ASN A 307 -4.29 -55.75 -3.68
C ASN A 307 -2.88 -55.14 -3.68
N GLY A 308 -2.08 -55.49 -4.68
CA GLY A 308 -0.77 -54.92 -4.91
C GLY A 308 -0.80 -53.70 -5.83
N GLY A 309 0.12 -52.76 -5.63
CA GLY A 309 0.36 -51.64 -6.55
C GLY A 309 0.75 -50.35 -5.84
N TYR A 310 1.48 -49.49 -6.56
CA TYR A 310 1.80 -48.13 -6.13
C TYR A 310 1.38 -47.11 -7.20
N GLY A 311 1.18 -45.86 -6.79
CA GLY A 311 0.72 -44.79 -7.68
C GLY A 311 1.83 -44.21 -8.55
N VAL A 312 1.46 -43.74 -9.74
CA VAL A 312 2.27 -42.84 -10.59
C VAL A 312 1.64 -41.46 -10.54
N ILE A 313 2.45 -40.42 -10.34
CA ILE A 313 2.03 -39.02 -10.28
C ILE A 313 2.35 -38.38 -11.62
N ASN A 314 1.34 -37.85 -12.30
CA ASN A 314 1.54 -37.04 -13.50
C ASN A 314 1.27 -35.57 -13.15
N HIS A 315 2.27 -34.72 -13.36
CA HIS A 315 2.15 -33.27 -13.22
C HIS A 315 1.81 -32.67 -14.58
N PHE A 316 0.75 -31.85 -14.63
CA PHE A 316 0.30 -31.19 -15.85
C PHE A 316 0.33 -29.68 -15.69
N GLU A 317 0.89 -28.98 -16.67
CA GLU A 317 0.93 -27.52 -16.70
C GLU A 317 0.19 -26.99 -17.92
N LEU A 318 -0.51 -25.86 -17.74
CA LEU A 318 -1.15 -25.16 -18.85
C LEU A 318 -0.09 -24.41 -19.66
N ASN A 319 0.03 -24.72 -20.94
CA ASN A 319 0.92 -23.96 -21.83
C ASN A 319 0.27 -22.66 -22.34
N ASP A 320 1.05 -21.83 -23.02
CA ASP A 320 0.62 -20.55 -23.60
C ASP A 320 -0.53 -20.67 -24.63
N LYS A 321 -0.87 -21.90 -25.05
CA LYS A 321 -1.98 -22.21 -25.96
C LYS A 321 -3.23 -22.71 -25.24
N GLY A 322 -3.21 -22.74 -23.91
CA GLY A 322 -4.32 -23.22 -23.07
C GLY A 322 -4.48 -24.75 -23.09
N LEU A 323 -3.45 -25.50 -23.47
CA LEU A 323 -3.45 -26.97 -23.43
C LEU A 323 -2.62 -27.46 -22.25
N TYR A 324 -3.01 -28.60 -21.67
CA TYR A 324 -2.23 -29.26 -20.62
C TYR A 324 -1.11 -30.09 -21.24
N ASP A 325 0.13 -29.75 -20.91
CA ASP A 325 1.31 -30.55 -21.21
C ASP A 325 1.72 -31.36 -19.97
N ILE A 326 2.25 -32.58 -20.17
CA ILE A 326 2.88 -33.34 -19.08
C ILE A 326 4.19 -32.65 -18.76
N ALA A 327 4.27 -32.05 -17.59
CA ALA A 327 5.45 -31.36 -17.09
C ALA A 327 6.41 -32.33 -16.38
N GLU A 328 5.89 -33.31 -15.64
CA GLU A 328 6.71 -34.33 -14.96
C GLU A 328 5.93 -35.63 -14.70
N VAL A 329 6.62 -36.78 -14.72
CA VAL A 329 6.07 -38.08 -14.30
C VAL A 329 6.94 -38.60 -13.15
N ARG A 330 6.34 -38.83 -11.99
CA ARG A 330 7.00 -39.34 -10.77
C ARG A 330 6.40 -40.66 -10.30
#